data_AF-A0A536LQG7-F1
#
_entry.id   AF-A0A536LQG7-F1
#
_cell.length_a   1.000
_cell.length_b   1.000
_cell.length_c   1.000
_cell.angle_alpha   90.00
_cell.angle_beta   90.00
_cell.angle_gamma   90.00
#
_symmetry.space_group_name_H-M   'P 1'
#
loop_
_entity.id
_entity.type
_entity.pdbx_description
1 polymer ?
#
loop_
_entity_poly.entity_id
_entity_poly.type
_entity_poly.pdbx_seq_one_letter_code
_entity_poly.pdbx_strand_id
1 'polypeptide(L)'
;MPLYEYYCEDCNGIFEAIREMREASLAVPCPECDRDGERIMSSFNAFTFRDGYPRRIPDKGTYWHMGQEVKKRATRMKGWEHPELAKPKPKPRPTKGESRAQRDKRLAALRDARYRDRWGIDKDGFPTVKTKAPEKEKKVLPSG
;
A
#
# COMPACT_ATOMS: atom_id res chain seq x y z
N MET A 1 7.69 -25.85 -37.50
CA MET A 1 8.71 -24.88 -37.06
C MET A 1 8.85 -24.99 -35.54
N PRO A 2 10.07 -24.92 -34.99
CA PRO A 2 10.29 -24.99 -33.54
C PRO A 2 9.68 -23.76 -32.84
N LEU A 3 9.27 -23.98 -31.59
CA LEU A 3 8.74 -22.97 -30.71
C LEU A 3 9.83 -22.60 -29.70
N TYR A 4 10.05 -21.31 -29.53
CA TYR A 4 11.06 -20.77 -28.61
C TYR A 4 10.42 -19.83 -27.60
N GLU A 5 11.02 -19.77 -26.41
CA GLU A 5 10.63 -18.84 -25.35
C GLU A 5 11.49 -17.57 -25.42
N TYR A 6 10.84 -16.42 -25.25
CA TYR A 6 11.45 -15.10 -25.21
C TYR A 6 11.04 -14.38 -23.93
N TYR A 7 11.94 -13.57 -23.38
CA TYR A 7 11.70 -12.76 -22.20
C TYR A 7 11.73 -11.28 -22.54
N CYS A 8 10.72 -10.55 -22.09
CA CYS A 8 10.69 -9.10 -22.16
C CYS A 8 11.05 -8.51 -20.79
N GLU A 9 12.13 -7.72 -20.74
CA GLU A 9 12.60 -7.06 -19.51
C GLU A 9 11.59 -6.07 -18.94
N ASP A 10 10.91 -5.34 -19.84
CA ASP A 10 10.00 -4.26 -19.46
C ASP A 10 8.68 -4.77 -18.90
N CYS A 11 8.09 -5.75 -19.59
CA CYS A 11 6.84 -6.38 -19.17
C CYS A 11 7.07 -7.45 -18.09
N ASN A 12 8.33 -7.86 -17.85
CA ASN A 12 8.69 -8.97 -16.96
C ASN A 12 7.89 -10.24 -17.26
N GLY A 13 7.68 -10.51 -18.55
CA GLY A 13 6.84 -11.56 -19.09
C GLY A 13 7.62 -12.50 -20.00
N ILE A 14 7.19 -13.76 -20.04
CA ILE A 14 7.70 -14.77 -20.98
C ILE A 14 6.62 -15.01 -22.03
N PHE A 15 7.01 -15.06 -23.30
CA PHE A 15 6.12 -15.38 -24.40
C PHE A 15 6.76 -16.37 -25.36
N GLU A 16 5.92 -17.05 -26.13
CA GLU A 16 6.33 -18.09 -27.06
C GLU A 16 6.22 -17.57 -28.49
N ALA A 17 7.25 -17.80 -29.30
CA ALA A 17 7.22 -17.46 -30.72
C ALA A 17 7.78 -18.59 -31.59
N ILE A 18 7.10 -18.84 -32.70
CA ILE A 18 7.49 -19.82 -33.71
C ILE A 18 8.50 -19.16 -34.64
N ARG A 19 9.73 -19.67 -34.69
CA ARG A 19 10.81 -19.12 -35.53
C ARG A 19 11.60 -20.22 -36.22
N GLU A 20 12.30 -19.84 -37.28
CA GLU A 20 13.30 -20.71 -37.87
C GLU A 20 14.53 -20.81 -36.95
N MET A 21 15.24 -21.94 -37.03
CA MET A 21 16.39 -22.19 -36.17
C MET A 21 17.51 -21.15 -36.35
N ARG A 22 17.64 -20.56 -37.54
CA ARG A 22 18.62 -19.49 -37.84
C ARG A 22 18.27 -18.16 -37.19
N GLU A 23 16.99 -17.93 -36.94
CA GLU A 23 16.46 -16.68 -36.41
C GLU A 23 16.14 -16.76 -34.93
N ALA A 24 16.37 -17.91 -34.30
CA ALA A 24 16.06 -18.15 -32.90
C ALA A 24 16.77 -17.14 -31.98
N SER A 25 18.01 -16.77 -32.27
CA SER A 25 18.77 -15.83 -31.44
C SER A 25 18.41 -14.36 -31.64
N LEU A 26 17.54 -14.03 -32.61
CA LEU A 26 17.15 -12.65 -32.86
C LEU A 26 16.07 -12.21 -31.86
N ALA A 27 16.08 -10.94 -31.47
CA ALA A 27 15.04 -10.39 -30.62
C ALA A 27 13.69 -10.41 -31.33
N VAL A 28 12.62 -10.60 -30.55
CA VAL A 28 11.24 -10.65 -31.04
C VAL A 28 10.42 -9.59 -30.29
N PRO A 29 9.57 -8.80 -30.96
CA PRO A 29 8.72 -7.83 -30.30
C PRO A 29 7.73 -8.52 -29.35
N CYS A 30 7.66 -8.02 -28.12
CA CYS A 30 6.76 -8.51 -27.10
C CYS A 30 5.29 -8.20 -27.48
N PRO A 31 4.35 -9.16 -27.38
CA PRO A 31 2.95 -8.93 -27.74
C PRO A 31 2.20 -7.96 -26.80
N GLU A 32 2.77 -7.64 -25.63
CA GLU A 32 2.16 -6.71 -24.67
C GLU A 32 2.68 -5.27 -24.81
N CYS A 33 3.96 -5.10 -25.13
CA CYS A 33 4.62 -3.78 -25.09
C CYS A 33 5.40 -3.42 -26.36
N ASP A 34 5.41 -4.27 -27.39
CA ASP A 34 6.10 -4.08 -28.68
C ASP A 34 7.61 -3.80 -28.58
N ARG A 35 8.21 -4.07 -27.42
CA ARG A 35 9.66 -3.94 -27.19
C ARG A 35 10.37 -5.26 -27.43
N ASP A 36 11.66 -5.17 -27.70
CA ASP A 36 12.50 -6.31 -28.02
C ASP A 36 12.62 -7.27 -26.83
N GLY A 37 12.19 -8.52 -27.03
CA GLY A 37 12.37 -9.63 -26.11
C GLY A 37 13.51 -10.53 -26.54
N GLU A 38 14.40 -10.86 -25.61
CA GLU A 38 15.55 -11.73 -25.87
C GLU A 38 15.18 -13.20 -25.74
N ARG A 39 15.77 -14.06 -26.58
CA ARG A 39 15.54 -15.50 -26.49
C ARG A 39 16.13 -16.03 -25.19
N ILE A 40 15.30 -16.72 -24.42
CA ILE A 40 15.75 -17.50 -23.27
C ILE A 40 15.90 -18.96 -23.69
N MET A 41 16.97 -19.60 -23.22
CA MET A 41 17.09 -21.04 -23.35
C MET A 41 16.04 -21.66 -22.42
N SER A 42 15.06 -22.36 -23.00
CA SER A 42 14.05 -23.11 -22.24
C SER A 42 14.78 -24.12 -21.36
N SER A 43 15.01 -23.72 -20.11
CA SER A 43 15.65 -24.55 -19.11
C SER A 43 14.56 -25.37 -18.46
N PHE A 44 14.49 -26.64 -18.85
CA PHE A 44 13.80 -27.70 -18.13
C PHE A 44 14.11 -27.59 -16.62
N ASN A 45 13.22 -26.92 -15.87
CA ASN A 45 13.32 -26.69 -14.43
C ASN A 45 14.68 -26.17 -13.90
N ALA A 46 15.19 -25.04 -14.40
CA ALA A 46 16.24 -24.32 -13.69
C ALA A 46 15.65 -23.55 -12.50
N PHE A 47 15.60 -24.21 -11.34
CA PHE A 47 15.32 -23.54 -10.08
C PHE A 47 16.59 -22.83 -9.60
N THR A 48 16.53 -21.53 -9.36
CA THR A 48 17.58 -20.85 -8.59
C THR A 48 17.28 -21.03 -7.10
N PHE A 49 18.28 -21.47 -6.33
CA PHE A 49 18.18 -21.60 -4.89
C PHE A 49 18.68 -20.31 -4.24
N ARG A 50 17.77 -19.50 -3.69
CA ARG A 50 18.09 -18.33 -2.84
C ARG A 50 17.38 -18.52 -1.51
N ASP A 51 18.11 -18.39 -0.40
CA ASP A 51 17.63 -18.67 0.97
C ASP A 51 17.08 -20.10 1.18
N GLY A 52 17.52 -21.06 0.36
CA GLY A 52 17.13 -22.47 0.47
C GLY A 52 15.82 -22.86 -0.25
N TYR A 53 15.23 -21.98 -1.06
CA TYR A 53 13.99 -22.28 -1.80
C TYR A 53 14.17 -22.25 -3.32
N PRO A 54 13.58 -23.22 -4.05
CA PRO A 54 13.60 -23.23 -5.51
C PRO A 54 12.71 -22.11 -6.08
N ARG A 55 13.28 -21.23 -6.91
CA ARG A 55 12.55 -20.14 -7.59
C ARG A 55 12.62 -20.29 -9.10
N ARG A 56 11.53 -19.96 -9.79
CA ARG A 56 11.45 -19.91 -11.26
C ARG A 56 12.16 -18.64 -11.76
N ILE A 57 12.99 -18.80 -12.79
CA ILE A 57 13.61 -17.69 -13.54
C ILE A 57 12.57 -17.16 -14.54
N PRO A 58 12.42 -15.83 -14.73
CA PRO A 58 13.14 -14.72 -14.11
C PRO A 58 12.69 -14.42 -12.67
N ASP A 59 13.65 -14.22 -11.75
CA ASP A 59 13.36 -13.94 -10.35
C ASP A 59 12.88 -12.50 -10.18
N LYS A 60 11.56 -12.31 -10.06
CA LYS A 60 10.95 -11.00 -9.73
C LYS A 60 11.32 -10.51 -8.32
N GLY A 61 12.07 -11.29 -7.54
CA GLY A 61 12.41 -11.01 -6.14
C GLY A 61 11.21 -11.13 -5.18
N THR A 62 10.05 -11.55 -5.69
CA THR A 62 8.82 -11.76 -4.92
C THR A 62 8.72 -13.21 -4.45
N TYR A 63 8.17 -13.40 -3.26
CA TYR A 63 7.89 -14.69 -2.63
C TYR A 63 6.46 -15.12 -2.94
N TRP A 64 6.24 -16.41 -3.14
CA TRP A 64 4.90 -16.97 -3.25
C TRP A 64 4.43 -17.46 -1.89
N HIS A 65 3.28 -16.98 -1.43
CA HIS A 65 2.68 -17.44 -0.18
C HIS A 65 1.16 -17.52 -0.30
N MET A 66 0.59 -18.68 0.05
CA MET A 66 -0.87 -18.93 0.06
C MET A 66 -1.60 -18.51 -1.23
N GLY A 67 -0.98 -18.79 -2.39
CA GLY A 67 -1.56 -18.50 -3.70
C GLY A 67 -1.44 -17.05 -4.17
N GLN A 68 -0.69 -16.20 -3.45
CA GLN A 68 -0.45 -14.80 -3.83
C GLN A 68 1.06 -14.49 -3.86
N GLU A 69 1.46 -13.58 -4.75
CA GLU A 69 2.81 -13.00 -4.75
C GLU A 69 2.93 -11.93 -3.66
N VAL A 70 3.97 -12.04 -2.83
CA VAL A 70 4.28 -11.13 -1.72
C VAL A 70 5.74 -10.69 -1.79
N LYS A 71 6.08 -9.48 -1.34
CA LYS A 71 7.45 -8.94 -1.49
C LYS A 71 8.38 -9.42 -0.39
N LYS A 72 7.86 -9.58 0.82
CA LYS A 72 8.65 -10.04 1.98
C LYS A 72 8.53 -11.54 2.17
N ARG A 73 9.51 -12.12 2.85
CA ARG A 73 9.46 -13.50 3.31
C ARG A 73 8.54 -13.62 4.52
N ALA A 74 7.86 -14.75 4.59
CA ALA A 74 7.11 -15.25 5.73
C ALA A 74 8.01 -15.64 6.93
N THR A 75 8.59 -14.66 7.64
CA THR A 75 9.54 -14.95 8.74
C THR A 75 8.89 -15.07 10.12
N ARG A 76 7.94 -14.19 10.45
CA ARG A 76 7.25 -14.15 11.76
C ARG A 76 5.81 -13.69 11.56
N MET A 77 4.89 -14.64 11.48
CA MET A 77 3.48 -14.34 11.25
C MET A 77 2.56 -15.35 11.93
N LYS A 78 1.30 -14.95 12.10
CA LYS A 78 0.23 -15.85 12.53
C LYS A 78 0.01 -16.85 11.39
N GLY A 79 -0.14 -18.14 11.69
CA GLY A 79 -0.33 -19.15 10.65
C GLY A 79 -1.44 -18.74 9.68
N TRP A 80 -1.21 -18.95 8.38
CA TRP A 80 -2.11 -18.60 7.26
C TRP A 80 -2.17 -17.11 6.87
N GLU A 81 -1.43 -16.21 7.51
CA GLU A 81 -1.42 -14.78 7.17
C GLU A 81 -0.02 -14.29 6.84
N HIS A 82 0.18 -13.62 5.69
CA HIS A 82 1.42 -12.93 5.39
C HIS A 82 1.44 -11.52 6.03
N PRO A 83 2.56 -10.99 6.57
CA PRO A 83 2.60 -9.67 7.20
C PRO A 83 2.14 -8.51 6.32
N GLU A 84 2.27 -8.64 5.00
CA GLU A 84 1.83 -7.63 4.03
C GLU A 84 0.35 -7.73 3.67
N LEU A 85 -0.24 -8.93 3.80
CA LEU A 85 -1.66 -9.19 3.49
C LEU A 85 -2.55 -9.13 4.75
N ALA A 86 -1.93 -9.29 5.93
CA ALA A 86 -2.61 -9.24 7.20
C ALA A 86 -3.18 -7.85 7.44
N LYS A 87 -4.47 -7.78 7.80
CA LYS A 87 -5.10 -6.51 8.20
C LYS A 87 -4.34 -5.95 9.42
N PRO A 88 -4.10 -4.63 9.48
CA PRO A 88 -3.41 -4.04 10.62
C PRO A 88 -4.18 -4.36 11.91
N LYS A 89 -3.44 -4.64 12.98
CA LYS A 89 -4.05 -4.96 14.27
C LYS A 89 -5.03 -3.85 14.67
N PRO A 90 -6.29 -4.15 15.01
CA PRO A 90 -7.23 -3.14 15.43
C PRO A 90 -6.68 -2.43 16.66
N LYS A 91 -6.78 -1.10 16.69
CA LYS A 91 -6.38 -0.32 17.87
C LYS A 91 -7.23 -0.78 19.07
N PRO A 92 -6.64 -0.99 20.25
CA PRO A 92 -7.40 -1.39 21.43
C PRO A 92 -8.48 -0.34 21.72
N ARG A 93 -9.67 -0.81 22.09
CA ARG A 93 -10.75 0.09 22.52
C ARG A 93 -10.33 0.74 23.84
N PRO A 94 -10.59 2.04 24.05
CA PRO A 94 -10.29 2.68 25.31
C PRO A 94 -11.02 1.97 26.45
N THR A 95 -10.35 1.80 27.58
CA THR A 95 -10.94 1.20 28.77
C THR A 95 -12.06 2.10 29.31
N LYS A 96 -12.93 1.54 30.17
CA LYS A 96 -14.00 2.32 30.81
C LYS A 96 -13.45 3.49 31.63
N GLY A 97 -12.29 3.31 32.26
CA GLY A 97 -11.58 4.36 32.99
C GLY A 97 -11.08 5.47 32.08
N GLU A 98 -10.37 5.12 31.00
CA GLU A 98 -9.89 6.09 30.00
C GLU A 98 -11.04 6.84 29.33
N SER A 99 -12.12 6.14 28.98
CA SER A 99 -13.31 6.76 28.36
C SER A 99 -13.98 7.76 29.30
N ARG A 100 -14.06 7.45 30.61
CA ARG A 100 -14.55 8.38 31.64
C ARG A 100 -13.62 9.59 31.75
N ALA A 101 -12.31 9.38 31.84
CA ALA A 101 -11.34 10.45 31.88
C ALA A 101 -11.38 11.36 30.63
N GLN A 102 -11.60 10.78 29.44
CA GLN A 102 -11.76 11.53 28.20
C GLN A 102 -13.04 12.38 28.21
N ARG A 103 -14.14 11.82 28.73
CA ARG A 103 -15.41 12.54 28.92
C ARG A 103 -15.25 13.68 29.92
N ASP A 104 -14.59 13.43 31.04
CA ASP A 104 -14.39 14.43 32.09
C ASP A 104 -13.47 15.57 31.59
N LYS A 105 -12.40 15.23 30.85
CA LYS A 105 -11.56 16.22 30.15
C LYS A 105 -12.37 17.06 29.16
N ARG A 106 -13.27 16.44 28.38
CA ARG A 106 -14.12 17.16 27.43
C ARG A 106 -15.11 18.08 28.14
N LEU A 107 -15.72 17.64 29.24
CA LEU A 107 -16.61 18.47 30.05
C LEU A 107 -15.87 19.63 30.72
N ALA A 108 -14.65 19.37 31.22
CA ALA A 108 -13.79 20.41 31.78
C ALA A 108 -13.42 21.45 30.72
N ALA A 109 -13.04 21.03 29.51
CA ALA A 109 -12.73 21.95 28.40
C ALA A 109 -13.95 22.80 28.00
N LEU A 110 -15.16 22.20 27.96
CA LEU A 110 -16.40 22.95 27.69
C LEU A 110 -16.74 23.93 28.80
N ARG A 111 -16.49 23.56 30.06
CA ARG A 111 -16.71 24.42 31.22
C ARG A 111 -15.74 25.60 31.20
N ASP A 112 -14.47 25.34 30.89
CA ASP A 112 -13.44 26.35 30.73
C ASP A 112 -13.79 27.31 29.59
N ALA A 113 -14.14 26.79 28.41
CA ALA A 113 -14.61 27.62 27.28
C ALA A 113 -15.81 28.51 27.66
N ARG A 114 -16.82 27.96 28.36
CA ARG A 114 -17.96 28.76 28.83
C ARG A 114 -17.58 29.81 29.86
N TYR A 115 -16.65 29.51 30.76
CA TYR A 115 -16.14 30.47 31.74
C TYR A 115 -15.42 31.62 31.03
N ARG A 116 -14.55 31.28 30.08
CA ARG A 116 -13.83 32.22 29.22
C ARG A 116 -14.76 33.11 28.41
N ASP A 117 -15.76 32.55 27.75
CA ASP A 117 -16.75 33.30 26.99
C ASP A 117 -17.56 34.24 27.89
N ARG A 118 -17.95 33.78 29.09
CA ARG A 118 -18.71 34.56 30.06
C ARG A 118 -17.93 35.78 30.54
N TRP A 119 -16.64 35.62 30.80
CA TRP A 119 -15.76 36.66 31.34
C TRP A 119 -14.96 37.40 30.26
N GLY A 120 -15.11 37.04 28.98
CA GLY A 120 -14.37 37.63 27.87
C GLY A 120 -12.87 37.44 27.99
N ILE A 121 -12.40 36.22 28.30
CA ILE A 121 -10.99 35.90 28.51
C ILE A 121 -10.48 34.98 27.39
N ASP A 122 -9.39 35.35 26.72
CA ASP A 122 -8.73 34.54 25.68
C ASP A 122 -8.19 33.22 26.21
N LYS A 123 -7.84 32.28 25.32
CA LYS A 123 -7.19 30.98 25.62
C LYS A 123 -5.89 31.07 26.46
N ASP A 124 -5.26 32.24 26.46
CA ASP A 124 -4.01 32.51 27.18
C ASP A 124 -4.24 33.30 28.50
N GLY A 125 -5.49 33.65 28.82
CA GLY A 125 -5.85 34.30 30.10
C GLY A 125 -5.95 35.83 30.06
N PHE A 126 -5.77 36.44 28.88
CA PHE A 126 -5.88 37.88 28.70
C PHE A 126 -7.33 38.34 28.47
N PRO A 127 -7.74 39.51 28.99
CA PRO A 127 -9.04 40.09 28.67
C PRO A 127 -9.15 40.41 27.18
N THR A 128 -10.18 39.88 26.54
CA THR A 128 -10.53 40.20 25.15
C THR A 128 -11.30 41.51 25.09
N VAL A 129 -10.80 42.48 24.33
CA VAL A 129 -11.61 43.60 23.88
C VAL A 129 -12.62 43.04 22.89
N LYS A 130 -13.93 43.18 23.15
CA LYS A 130 -14.99 42.68 22.27
C LYS A 130 -14.92 43.38 20.91
N THR A 131 -14.08 42.90 19.99
CA THR A 131 -14.15 43.28 18.59
C THR A 131 -15.42 42.69 17.99
N LYS A 132 -16.20 43.51 17.27
CA LYS A 132 -17.47 43.13 16.64
C LYS A 132 -17.30 41.81 15.88
N ALA A 133 -18.10 40.80 16.21
CA ALA A 133 -17.97 39.47 15.61
C ALA A 133 -18.05 39.58 14.08
N PRO A 134 -17.11 38.97 13.32
CA PRO A 134 -17.19 38.98 11.87
C PRO A 134 -18.46 38.27 11.43
N GLU A 135 -19.19 38.91 10.52
CA GLU A 135 -20.44 38.38 9.97
C GLU A 135 -20.16 37.02 9.33
N LYS A 136 -20.81 35.96 9.84
CA LYS A 136 -20.62 34.61 9.31
C LYS A 136 -21.14 34.57 7.87
N GLU A 137 -20.24 34.47 6.91
CA GLU A 137 -20.60 34.17 5.52
C GLU A 137 -21.43 32.88 5.49
N LYS A 138 -22.71 33.03 5.12
CA LYS A 138 -23.59 31.90 4.88
C LYS A 138 -23.02 31.12 3.69
N LYS A 139 -22.38 29.98 3.95
CA LYS A 139 -22.06 29.02 2.88
C LYS A 139 -23.36 28.55 2.25
N VAL A 140 -23.69 29.10 1.09
CA VAL A 140 -24.74 28.60 0.21
C VAL A 140 -24.29 27.22 -0.25
N LEU A 141 -25.04 26.18 0.13
CA LEU A 141 -24.85 24.83 -0.42
C LEU A 141 -25.30 24.87 -1.89
N PRO A 142 -24.48 24.41 -2.86
CA PRO A 142 -24.93 24.31 -4.23
C PRO A 142 -25.99 23.21 -4.33
N SER A 143 -27.20 23.60 -4.75
CA SER A 143 -28.24 22.67 -5.16
C SER A 143 -27.89 22.09 -6.53
N GLY A 144 -27.47 20.82 -6.55
CA GLY A 144 -27.20 20.04 -7.76
C GLY A 144 -27.52 18.58 -7.49
#